data_AF-A0A7M7NXK3-F1
#
_entry.id   AF-A0A7M7NXK3-F1
#
_cell.length_a   1.000
_cell.length_b   1.000
_cell.length_c   1.000
_cell.angle_alpha   90.00
_cell.angle_beta   90.00
_cell.angle_gamma   90.00
#
_symmetry.space_group_name_H-M   'P 1'
#
loop_
_entity.id
_entity.type
_entity.pdbx_description
1 polymer ?
#
loop_
_entity_poly.entity_id
_entity_poly.type
_entity_poly.pdbx_seq_one_letter_code
_entity_poly.pdbx_strand_id
1 'polypeptide(L)'
;MASLPKDEMFSFSDQFDLKALGMRLKLEHKLIGFTSERWKSLEDLENVYKPPHFPKPSVMENWKSDKEFGNQRLTGCNPAMIRLCTKIPPNFAVDEKDVEPLLEGLNVSEAIKKKRLFIIDLKLLKDLPCTDGRKIPAPIALFFVNKDKYLMPVAIQLNQDPAPNNPVFYPTDPEYTWLLAKCYFNLGEAAIHESGSHLGFTHLIGEIIVIATHRSLSPSHPIFRLLAPHFLYLLAINYKGMTPLLAAGEFTDLNMTIGAVGMADIIKRTFSTWRFDVEGSLPTDLLVRGVSDPEVLPNYHYRDDALLLREAIYDYVKEVVDHHYDVPGKIAADHELQEWIRFMGTKPKFEGEVIGYMKGLPNDGHFKTAEEITTVVTDCIFIFSAAHAAANFGQYNNYGFPPAYPLWMNGSPPQDKTPLTEADIIEQLPNKEQTLDIMAFMKLLSTRGSKPLGDFEVQYMHGATYQKALKKFRAELKRIGDIIDKRNETREEKYLWLHPREVPNSITI
;
A
#
# COMPACT_ATOMS: atom_id res chain seq x y z
N MET A 1 16.58 0.79 -28.93
CA MET A 1 15.95 0.95 -27.60
C MET A 1 14.46 1.10 -27.83
N ALA A 2 13.63 0.31 -27.16
CA ALA A 2 12.19 0.53 -27.19
C ALA A 2 11.88 1.85 -26.46
N SER A 3 11.14 2.73 -27.11
CA SER A 3 10.62 3.98 -26.53
C SER A 3 9.12 3.84 -26.34
N LEU A 4 8.58 4.44 -25.28
CA LEU A 4 7.13 4.57 -25.12
C LEU A 4 6.50 5.32 -26.31
N PRO A 5 5.25 5.01 -26.69
CA PRO A 5 4.47 5.85 -27.57
C PRO A 5 4.41 7.29 -27.03
N LYS A 6 4.41 8.29 -27.92
CA LYS A 6 4.42 9.71 -27.51
C LYS A 6 3.25 10.08 -26.61
N ASP A 7 2.07 9.49 -26.86
CA ASP A 7 0.84 9.77 -26.10
C ASP A 7 0.90 9.20 -24.68
N GLU A 8 1.80 8.25 -24.42
CA GLU A 8 2.02 7.61 -23.11
C GLU A 8 3.20 8.22 -22.36
N MET A 9 3.85 9.26 -22.91
CA MET A 9 4.93 9.97 -22.22
C MET A 9 4.39 11.11 -21.37
N PHE A 10 5.09 11.44 -20.29
CA PHE A 10 4.91 12.72 -19.60
C PHE A 10 4.96 13.89 -20.58
N SER A 11 4.10 14.89 -20.35
CA SER A 11 4.27 16.17 -21.01
C SER A 11 5.63 16.78 -20.68
N PHE A 12 6.12 17.69 -21.52
CA PHE A 12 7.39 18.38 -21.26
C PHE A 12 7.36 19.15 -19.93
N SER A 13 6.24 19.83 -19.63
CA SER A 13 6.06 20.57 -18.38
C SER A 13 6.09 19.63 -17.17
N ASP A 14 5.35 18.53 -17.19
CA ASP A 14 5.29 17.63 -16.03
C ASP A 14 6.62 16.92 -15.80
N GLN A 15 7.33 16.56 -16.88
CA GLN A 15 8.68 16.04 -16.76
C GLN A 15 9.66 17.08 -16.17
N PHE A 16 9.51 18.35 -16.52
CA PHE A 16 10.34 19.42 -15.98
C PHE A 16 10.03 19.66 -14.51
N ASP A 17 8.76 19.72 -14.13
CA ASP A 17 8.32 19.97 -12.75
C ASP A 17 8.75 18.85 -11.80
N LEU A 18 8.58 17.59 -12.21
CA LEU A 18 9.03 16.44 -11.42
C LEU A 18 10.56 16.46 -11.21
N LYS A 19 11.33 16.78 -12.26
CA LYS A 19 12.79 16.94 -12.16
C LYS A 19 13.18 18.12 -11.27
N ALA A 20 12.51 19.26 -11.42
CA ALA A 20 12.77 20.47 -10.65
C ALA A 20 12.49 20.24 -9.16
N LEU A 21 11.40 19.54 -8.83
CA LEU A 21 11.09 19.14 -7.46
C LEU A 21 12.15 18.19 -6.90
N GLY A 22 12.52 17.14 -7.64
CA GLY A 22 13.57 16.21 -7.24
C GLY A 22 14.92 16.91 -7.00
N MET A 23 15.30 17.87 -7.85
CA MET A 23 16.51 18.67 -7.64
C MET A 23 16.42 19.55 -6.40
N ARG A 24 15.26 20.17 -6.14
CA ARG A 24 15.05 21.01 -4.96
C ARG A 24 15.20 20.20 -3.66
N LEU A 25 14.52 19.05 -3.57
CA LEU A 25 14.60 18.17 -2.40
C LEU A 25 16.05 17.67 -2.18
N LYS A 26 16.79 17.36 -3.25
CA LYS A 26 18.22 16.99 -3.15
C LYS A 26 19.11 18.13 -2.67
N LEU A 27 18.86 19.37 -3.10
CA LEU A 27 19.60 20.54 -2.62
C LEU A 27 19.36 20.79 -1.14
N GLU A 28 18.12 20.67 -0.69
CA GLU A 28 17.76 20.85 0.71
C GLU A 28 18.26 19.72 1.60
N HIS A 29 18.19 18.47 1.13
CA HIS A 29 18.88 17.33 1.75
C HIS A 29 20.35 17.73 2.01
N LYS A 30 21.09 18.16 0.99
CA LYS A 30 22.50 18.53 1.16
C LYS A 30 22.70 19.66 2.17
N LEU A 31 21.92 20.74 2.08
CA LEU A 31 21.99 21.87 3.01
C LEU A 31 21.77 21.45 4.46
N ILE A 32 20.75 20.62 4.71
CA ILE A 32 20.44 20.10 6.05
C ILE A 32 21.55 19.15 6.52
N GLY A 33 22.04 18.28 5.63
CA GLY A 33 23.16 17.39 5.91
C GLY A 33 24.42 18.13 6.38
N PHE A 34 24.73 19.26 5.76
CA PHE A 34 25.86 20.12 6.16
C PHE A 34 25.64 20.89 7.47
N THR A 35 24.39 21.17 7.84
CA THR A 35 24.05 22.06 8.98
C THR A 35 23.59 21.32 10.24
N SER A 36 23.45 19.99 10.20
CA SER A 36 23.08 19.14 11.33
C SER A 36 24.24 18.23 11.77
N GLU A 37 24.27 17.79 13.03
CA GLU A 37 25.28 16.86 13.54
C GLU A 37 24.95 15.38 13.21
N ARG A 38 25.72 14.43 13.75
CA ARG A 38 25.37 13.00 13.76
C ARG A 38 24.40 12.71 14.91
N TRP A 39 23.66 11.62 14.79
CA TRP A 39 22.76 11.14 15.85
C TRP A 39 23.55 10.70 17.08
N LYS A 40 23.32 11.35 18.22
CA LYS A 40 23.84 10.98 19.55
C LYS A 40 22.70 10.68 20.52
N SER A 41 21.52 11.25 20.30
CA SER A 41 20.27 10.96 20.99
C SER A 41 19.12 10.77 19.99
N LEU A 42 17.97 10.26 20.45
CA LEU A 42 16.75 10.23 19.63
C LEU A 42 16.22 11.64 19.33
N GLU A 43 16.49 12.61 20.20
CA GLU A 43 16.12 14.01 20.00
C GLU A 43 16.85 14.63 18.80
N ASP A 44 18.09 14.21 18.52
CA ASP A 44 18.85 14.72 17.39
C ASP A 44 18.18 14.47 16.03
N LEU A 45 17.37 13.41 15.93
CA LEU A 45 16.63 13.04 14.74
C LEU A 45 15.60 14.11 14.35
N GLU A 46 15.14 14.93 15.30
CA GLU A 46 14.17 15.99 15.03
C GLU A 46 14.79 17.22 14.35
N ASN A 47 16.12 17.36 14.40
CA ASN A 47 16.81 18.58 13.96
C ASN A 47 16.80 18.79 12.44
N VAL A 48 16.39 17.77 11.67
CA VAL A 48 16.37 17.79 10.21
C VAL A 48 15.03 18.18 9.59
N TYR A 49 13.97 18.33 10.39
CA TYR A 49 12.64 18.72 9.87
C TYR A 49 12.56 20.25 9.71
N LYS A 50 12.55 20.71 8.45
CA LYS A 50 12.52 22.11 8.04
C LYS A 50 11.34 22.37 7.07
N PRO A 51 10.22 22.94 7.54
CA PRO A 51 9.12 23.34 6.67
C PRO A 51 9.52 24.44 5.66
N PRO A 52 8.88 24.53 4.49
CA PRO A 52 7.74 23.72 4.05
C PRO A 52 8.15 22.37 3.42
N HIS A 53 9.43 22.15 3.15
CA HIS A 53 9.87 21.02 2.31
C HIS A 53 9.99 19.71 3.08
N PHE A 54 10.48 19.76 4.33
CA PHE A 54 10.49 18.63 5.26
C PHE A 54 9.70 18.95 6.54
N PRO A 55 8.35 19.02 6.47
CA PRO A 55 7.54 19.22 7.67
C PRO A 55 7.67 18.02 8.61
N LYS A 56 7.47 18.23 9.92
CA LYS A 56 7.43 17.14 10.89
C LYS A 56 6.27 16.17 10.55
N PRO A 57 6.53 14.88 10.28
CA PRO A 57 5.48 13.87 10.11
C PRO A 57 4.66 13.69 11.40
N SER A 58 3.36 13.39 11.31
CA SER A 58 2.53 13.22 12.52
C SER A 58 2.96 12.01 13.35
N VAL A 59 3.44 10.95 12.70
CA VAL A 59 3.92 9.73 13.37
C VAL A 59 5.03 10.01 14.39
N MET A 60 5.81 11.09 14.17
CA MET A 60 6.94 11.44 15.01
C MET A 60 6.53 11.73 16.46
N GLU A 61 5.31 12.23 16.69
CA GLU A 61 4.84 12.58 18.03
C GLU A 61 4.68 11.36 18.93
N ASN A 62 4.28 10.21 18.37
CA ASN A 62 3.86 9.04 19.14
C ASN A 62 4.48 7.72 18.69
N TRP A 63 5.49 7.71 17.81
CA TRP A 63 6.03 6.50 17.19
C TRP A 63 6.46 5.38 18.16
N LYS A 64 6.89 5.73 19.39
CA LYS A 64 7.26 4.75 20.42
C LYS A 64 6.04 4.05 21.04
N SER A 65 4.84 4.59 20.88
CA SER A 65 3.60 4.10 21.47
C SER A 65 3.13 2.80 20.82
N ASP A 66 2.60 1.88 21.62
CA ASP A 66 1.95 0.67 21.13
C ASP A 66 0.65 0.98 20.39
N LYS A 67 -0.05 2.02 20.83
CA LYS A 67 -1.25 2.49 20.16
C LYS A 67 -0.95 2.97 18.74
N GLU A 68 0.13 3.72 18.57
CA GLU A 68 0.52 4.21 17.24
C GLU A 68 1.00 3.07 16.34
N PHE A 69 1.80 2.14 16.89
CA PHE A 69 2.20 0.92 16.17
C PHE A 69 0.98 0.13 15.67
N GLY A 70 -0.09 0.01 16.48
CA GLY A 70 -1.35 -0.59 16.02
C GLY A 70 -2.11 0.26 15.00
N ASN A 71 -2.18 1.58 15.20
CA ASN A 71 -2.84 2.53 14.31
C ASN A 71 -2.26 2.50 12.88
N GLN A 72 -0.94 2.36 12.73
CA GLN A 72 -0.25 2.22 11.43
C GLN A 72 -0.85 1.11 10.54
N ARG A 73 -1.39 0.03 11.11
CA ARG A 73 -2.00 -1.10 10.36
C ARG A 73 -3.40 -0.80 9.85
N LEU A 74 -4.02 0.27 10.36
CA LEU A 74 -5.39 0.66 10.05
C LEU A 74 -5.44 1.94 9.21
N THR A 75 -4.50 2.85 9.43
CA THR A 75 -4.52 4.21 8.90
C THR A 75 -3.19 4.65 8.26
N GLY A 76 -2.14 3.82 8.37
CA GLY A 76 -0.85 4.04 7.74
C GLY A 76 -0.86 3.78 6.23
N CYS A 77 0.34 3.61 5.65
CA CYS A 77 0.51 3.37 4.21
C CYS A 77 0.34 1.90 3.77
N ASN A 78 0.26 0.95 4.71
CA ASN A 78 0.01 -0.47 4.40
C ASN A 78 -1.21 -1.06 5.13
N PRO A 79 -2.40 -0.47 4.99
CA PRO A 79 -3.54 -0.84 5.80
C PRO A 79 -4.15 -2.21 5.43
N ALA A 80 -3.68 -2.89 4.39
CA ALA A 80 -4.32 -4.10 3.84
C ALA A 80 -3.79 -5.43 4.43
N MET A 81 -2.89 -5.40 5.41
CA MET A 81 -2.23 -6.61 5.92
C MET A 81 -2.91 -7.29 7.11
N ILE A 82 -3.55 -6.51 7.99
CA ILE A 82 -4.13 -7.01 9.25
C ILE A 82 -5.29 -7.98 9.00
N ARG A 83 -5.32 -9.08 9.77
CA ARG A 83 -6.31 -10.17 9.63
C ARG A 83 -6.87 -10.55 10.99
N LEU A 84 -8.13 -10.97 11.04
CA LEU A 84 -8.71 -11.57 12.24
C LEU A 84 -7.97 -12.87 12.59
N CYS A 85 -7.50 -13.01 13.83
CA CYS A 85 -6.84 -14.20 14.31
C CYS A 85 -7.90 -15.22 14.74
N THR A 86 -8.13 -16.25 13.91
CA THR A 86 -9.01 -17.37 14.25
C THR A 86 -8.28 -18.50 14.97
N LYS A 87 -6.94 -18.53 14.89
CA LYS A 87 -6.04 -19.47 15.54
C LYS A 87 -4.62 -18.91 15.52
N ILE A 88 -3.89 -18.99 16.63
CA ILE A 88 -2.45 -18.67 16.66
C ILE A 88 -1.69 -19.76 15.88
N PRO A 89 -0.86 -19.39 14.87
CA PRO A 89 -0.07 -20.35 14.11
C PRO A 89 0.89 -21.14 15.03
N PRO A 90 1.11 -22.44 14.78
CA PRO A 90 1.96 -23.28 15.63
C PRO A 90 3.43 -22.84 15.66
N ASN A 91 3.87 -22.09 14.65
CA ASN A 91 5.22 -21.54 14.55
C ASN A 91 5.35 -20.16 15.22
N PHE A 92 4.27 -19.62 15.81
CA PHE A 92 4.31 -18.43 16.66
C PHE A 92 4.21 -18.86 18.13
N ALA A 93 5.36 -18.93 18.81
CA ALA A 93 5.50 -19.54 20.13
C ALA A 93 5.05 -18.63 21.28
N VAL A 94 3.85 -18.03 21.15
CA VAL A 94 3.23 -17.19 22.17
C VAL A 94 2.96 -18.04 23.42
N ASP A 95 3.46 -17.59 24.57
CA ASP A 95 3.11 -18.16 25.88
C ASP A 95 1.85 -17.47 26.39
N GLU A 96 0.82 -18.27 26.73
CA GLU A 96 -0.43 -17.76 27.27
C GLU A 96 -0.18 -16.92 28.55
N LYS A 97 0.80 -17.30 29.37
CA LYS A 97 1.12 -16.59 30.63
C LYS A 97 1.60 -15.17 30.41
N ASP A 98 2.28 -14.91 29.30
CA ASP A 98 2.84 -13.60 28.97
C ASP A 98 1.82 -12.72 28.23
N VAL A 99 0.96 -13.33 27.40
CA VAL A 99 -0.02 -12.58 26.60
C VAL A 99 -1.33 -12.29 27.35
N GLU A 100 -1.83 -13.21 28.17
CA GLU A 100 -3.12 -13.07 28.87
C GLU A 100 -3.23 -11.81 29.76
N PRO A 101 -2.18 -11.36 30.46
CA PRO A 101 -2.20 -10.09 31.19
C PRO A 101 -2.53 -8.87 30.30
N LEU A 102 -2.32 -8.98 28.99
CA LEU A 102 -2.56 -7.93 27.99
C LEU A 102 -3.99 -8.00 27.38
N LEU A 103 -4.79 -9.01 27.73
CA LEU A 103 -6.09 -9.29 27.12
C LEU A 103 -7.29 -8.88 27.99
N GLU A 104 -7.09 -7.97 28.95
CA GLU A 104 -8.14 -7.40 29.80
C GLU A 104 -8.97 -8.47 30.54
N GLY A 105 -8.31 -9.50 31.05
CA GLY A 105 -8.94 -10.59 31.82
C GLY A 105 -9.59 -11.69 30.96
N LEU A 106 -9.36 -11.67 29.64
CA LEU A 106 -9.70 -12.79 28.75
C LEU A 106 -8.50 -13.74 28.62
N ASN A 107 -8.77 -15.04 28.52
CA ASN A 107 -7.76 -15.95 27.96
C ASN A 107 -7.72 -15.86 26.42
N VAL A 108 -6.70 -16.45 25.81
CA VAL A 108 -6.51 -16.43 24.34
C VAL A 108 -7.73 -16.99 23.60
N SER A 109 -8.29 -18.11 24.07
CA SER A 109 -9.45 -18.76 23.44
C SER A 109 -10.70 -17.86 23.46
N GLU A 110 -10.95 -17.20 24.58
CA GLU A 110 -12.04 -16.24 24.75
C GLU A 110 -11.85 -15.01 23.86
N ALA A 111 -10.62 -14.49 23.76
CA ALA A 111 -10.31 -13.34 22.93
C ALA A 111 -10.50 -13.65 21.43
N ILE A 112 -10.10 -14.85 20.97
CA ILE A 112 -10.40 -15.35 19.61
C ILE A 112 -11.91 -15.47 19.41
N LYS A 113 -12.63 -16.12 20.34
CA LYS A 113 -14.09 -16.33 20.24
C LYS A 113 -14.86 -15.01 20.20
N LYS A 114 -14.39 -14.00 20.93
CA LYS A 114 -14.92 -12.63 20.93
C LYS A 114 -14.43 -11.78 19.76
N LYS A 115 -13.63 -12.35 18.84
CA LYS A 115 -13.04 -11.67 17.66
C LYS A 115 -12.22 -10.43 18.01
N ARG A 116 -11.51 -10.46 19.14
CA ARG A 116 -10.67 -9.35 19.60
C ARG A 116 -9.19 -9.50 19.24
N LEU A 117 -8.77 -10.67 18.78
CA LEU A 117 -7.38 -10.92 18.37
C LEU A 117 -7.21 -10.83 16.85
N PHE A 118 -6.14 -10.17 16.43
CA PHE A 118 -5.75 -9.97 15.04
C PHE A 118 -4.28 -10.35 14.86
N ILE A 119 -3.89 -10.67 13.63
CA ILE A 119 -2.55 -11.17 13.33
C ILE A 119 -2.05 -10.60 12.00
N ILE A 120 -0.75 -10.35 11.94
CA ILE A 120 0.01 -10.17 10.69
C ILE A 120 1.13 -11.19 10.69
N ASP A 121 1.20 -11.97 9.63
CA ASP A 121 2.25 -12.96 9.40
C ASP A 121 3.02 -12.60 8.13
N LEU A 122 4.28 -12.18 8.30
CA LEU A 122 5.19 -11.77 7.23
C LEU A 122 6.02 -12.95 6.70
N LYS A 123 5.49 -14.19 6.79
CA LYS A 123 6.12 -15.42 6.30
C LYS A 123 6.66 -15.36 4.88
N LEU A 124 6.09 -14.50 4.02
CA LEU A 124 6.56 -14.28 2.66
C LEU A 124 8.05 -13.87 2.60
N LEU A 125 8.56 -13.22 3.66
CA LEU A 125 9.94 -12.77 3.79
C LEU A 125 10.91 -13.88 4.24
N LYS A 126 10.40 -15.05 4.65
CA LYS A 126 11.27 -16.17 5.08
C LYS A 126 12.18 -16.58 3.93
N ASP A 127 13.48 -16.67 4.20
CA ASP A 127 14.49 -17.05 3.21
C ASP A 127 14.48 -16.14 1.96
N LEU A 128 14.19 -14.84 2.14
CA LEU A 128 14.22 -13.86 1.06
C LEU A 128 15.67 -13.58 0.63
N PRO A 129 16.04 -13.79 -0.64
CA PRO A 129 17.33 -13.33 -1.16
C PRO A 129 17.34 -11.80 -1.17
N CYS A 130 18.33 -11.18 -0.53
CA CYS A 130 18.51 -9.73 -0.55
C CYS A 130 19.81 -9.36 -1.28
N THR A 131 19.91 -8.12 -1.75
CA THR A 131 21.13 -7.61 -2.38
C THR A 131 22.33 -7.77 -1.43
N ASP A 132 23.49 -8.16 -1.96
CA ASP A 132 24.74 -8.38 -1.21
C ASP A 132 24.66 -9.40 -0.06
N GLY A 133 23.67 -10.30 -0.07
CA GLY A 133 23.51 -11.32 0.98
C GLY A 133 23.06 -10.77 2.33
N ARG A 134 22.52 -9.54 2.35
CA ARG A 134 21.82 -8.96 3.50
C ARG A 134 20.67 -9.86 3.98
N LYS A 135 20.23 -9.66 5.22
CA LYS A 135 19.14 -10.42 5.81
C LYS A 135 18.06 -9.50 6.32
N ILE A 136 16.81 -9.94 6.20
CA ILE A 136 15.64 -9.30 6.76
C ILE A 136 14.90 -10.30 7.64
N PRO A 137 14.32 -9.88 8.79
CA PRO A 137 13.43 -10.75 9.56
C PRO A 137 12.19 -11.16 8.74
N ALA A 138 11.51 -12.21 9.20
CA ALA A 138 10.19 -12.62 8.71
C ALA A 138 9.18 -12.68 9.88
N PRO A 139 8.75 -11.51 10.40
CA PRO A 139 8.03 -11.43 11.66
C PRO A 139 6.61 -11.99 11.65
N ILE A 140 6.09 -12.31 12.83
CA ILE A 140 4.68 -12.54 13.13
C ILE A 140 4.31 -11.65 14.32
N ALA A 141 3.20 -10.93 14.24
CA ALA A 141 2.70 -10.12 15.35
C ALA A 141 1.23 -10.41 15.65
N LEU A 142 0.91 -10.47 16.95
CA LEU A 142 -0.44 -10.57 17.47
C LEU A 142 -0.89 -9.21 18.00
N PHE A 143 -2.14 -8.87 17.75
CA PHE A 143 -2.76 -7.63 18.19
C PHE A 143 -4.09 -7.92 18.89
N PHE A 144 -4.49 -7.05 19.81
CA PHE A 144 -5.73 -7.13 20.56
C PHE A 144 -6.51 -5.81 20.46
N VAL A 145 -7.78 -5.86 20.10
CA VAL A 145 -8.68 -4.69 20.19
C VAL A 145 -9.11 -4.54 21.65
N ASN A 146 -8.60 -3.51 22.33
CA ASN A 146 -8.85 -3.23 23.74
C ASN A 146 -10.26 -2.63 23.98
N LYS A 147 -10.65 -2.40 25.25
CA LYS A 147 -11.98 -1.88 25.60
C LYS A 147 -12.22 -0.47 25.08
N ASP A 148 -11.13 0.30 24.92
CA ASP A 148 -11.11 1.66 24.38
C ASP A 148 -11.09 1.66 22.85
N LYS A 149 -11.27 0.49 22.21
CA LYS A 149 -11.40 0.30 20.76
C LYS A 149 -10.11 0.58 19.98
N TYR A 150 -8.95 0.51 20.64
CA TYR A 150 -7.65 0.58 19.99
C TYR A 150 -7.09 -0.81 19.69
N LEU A 151 -6.47 -0.96 18.52
CA LEU A 151 -5.70 -2.13 18.17
C LEU A 151 -4.32 -2.03 18.85
N MET A 152 -4.04 -2.91 19.81
CA MET A 152 -2.81 -2.89 20.59
C MET A 152 -1.94 -4.09 20.21
N PRO A 153 -0.63 -3.95 19.93
CA PRO A 153 0.26 -5.09 19.81
C PRO A 153 0.37 -5.80 21.16
N VAL A 154 0.35 -7.13 21.13
CA VAL A 154 0.47 -7.95 22.34
C VAL A 154 1.59 -8.97 22.27
N ALA A 155 2.08 -9.31 21.07
CA ALA A 155 3.22 -10.21 20.91
C ALA A 155 3.90 -10.00 19.54
N ILE A 156 5.23 -10.11 19.47
CA ILE A 156 6.02 -10.09 18.24
C ILE A 156 7.06 -11.21 18.27
N GLN A 157 7.12 -12.04 17.23
CA GLN A 157 8.24 -12.96 16.99
C GLN A 157 8.93 -12.54 15.68
N LEU A 158 10.23 -12.28 15.70
CA LEU A 158 10.91 -11.62 14.57
C LEU A 158 11.24 -12.57 13.41
N ASN A 159 11.31 -13.88 13.66
CA ASN A 159 11.46 -14.87 12.61
C ASN A 159 10.41 -15.98 12.73
N GLN A 160 10.22 -16.74 11.66
CA GLN A 160 9.15 -17.73 11.54
C GLN A 160 9.32 -18.97 12.42
N ASP A 161 10.55 -19.37 12.73
CA ASP A 161 10.82 -20.64 13.41
C ASP A 161 11.17 -20.40 14.89
N PRO A 162 10.40 -20.95 15.85
CA PRO A 162 10.71 -20.81 17.27
C PRO A 162 12.10 -21.35 17.61
N ALA A 163 12.90 -20.55 18.30
CA ALA A 163 14.24 -20.92 18.73
C ALA A 163 14.67 -20.10 19.96
N PRO A 164 15.66 -20.56 20.75
CA PRO A 164 16.16 -19.79 21.89
C PRO A 164 16.63 -18.38 21.53
N ASN A 165 17.14 -18.19 20.30
CA ASN A 165 17.59 -16.91 19.76
C ASN A 165 16.52 -16.18 18.90
N ASN A 166 15.27 -16.64 18.96
CA ASN A 166 14.11 -16.04 18.32
C ASN A 166 12.91 -16.09 19.30
N PRO A 167 13.00 -15.38 20.44
CA PRO A 167 11.94 -15.36 21.43
C PRO A 167 10.71 -14.59 20.92
N VAL A 168 9.60 -14.76 21.64
CA VAL A 168 8.45 -13.85 21.51
C VAL A 168 8.66 -12.66 22.44
N PHE A 169 8.62 -11.46 21.86
CA PHE A 169 8.66 -10.19 22.57
C PHE A 169 7.26 -9.73 22.92
N TYR A 170 7.10 -9.11 24.09
CA TYR A 170 5.83 -8.58 24.60
C TYR A 170 5.99 -7.12 25.06
N PRO A 171 4.90 -6.34 25.11
CA PRO A 171 4.90 -4.98 25.70
C PRO A 171 5.43 -4.88 27.13
N THR A 172 5.49 -5.98 27.88
CA THR A 172 6.03 -6.06 29.25
C THR A 172 7.54 -6.27 29.32
N ASP A 173 8.19 -6.54 28.19
CA ASP A 173 9.66 -6.63 28.11
C ASP A 173 10.29 -5.23 28.29
N PRO A 174 11.62 -5.12 28.52
CA PRO A 174 12.27 -3.82 28.70
C PRO A 174 11.99 -2.85 27.54
N GLU A 175 11.76 -1.58 27.86
CA GLU A 175 11.23 -0.56 26.92
C GLU A 175 11.94 -0.54 25.56
N TYR A 176 13.27 -0.38 25.55
CA TYR A 176 14.03 -0.30 24.30
C TYR A 176 14.14 -1.66 23.58
N THR A 177 14.08 -2.77 24.31
CA THR A 177 14.05 -4.11 23.72
C THR A 177 12.74 -4.34 22.97
N TRP A 178 11.61 -3.97 23.57
CA TRP A 178 10.30 -3.99 22.92
C TRP A 178 10.23 -3.01 21.74
N LEU A 179 10.76 -1.79 21.91
CA LEU A 179 10.83 -0.80 20.83
C LEU A 179 11.62 -1.33 19.62
N LEU A 180 12.78 -1.93 19.85
CA LEU A 180 13.59 -2.50 18.76
C LEU A 180 12.86 -3.64 18.04
N ALA A 181 12.14 -4.50 18.77
CA ALA A 181 11.31 -5.54 18.15
C ALA A 181 10.22 -4.94 17.26
N LYS A 182 9.57 -3.85 17.67
CA LYS A 182 8.63 -3.10 16.82
C LYS A 182 9.29 -2.51 15.58
N CYS A 183 10.48 -1.91 15.71
CA CYS A 183 11.23 -1.41 14.55
C CYS A 183 11.53 -2.51 13.53
N TYR A 184 11.98 -3.69 13.96
CA TYR A 184 12.25 -4.81 13.07
C TYR A 184 10.98 -5.45 12.48
N PHE A 185 9.86 -5.41 13.21
CA PHE A 185 8.57 -5.76 12.61
C PHE A 185 8.24 -4.81 11.45
N ASN A 186 8.30 -3.51 11.71
CA ASN A 186 8.00 -2.46 10.73
C ASN A 186 8.96 -2.51 9.53
N LEU A 187 10.23 -2.91 9.72
CA LEU A 187 11.18 -3.16 8.63
C LEU A 187 10.68 -4.24 7.66
N GLY A 188 10.16 -5.35 8.18
CA GLY A 188 9.56 -6.40 7.36
C GLY A 188 8.28 -5.92 6.67
N GLU A 189 7.42 -5.21 7.38
CA GLU A 189 6.16 -4.69 6.82
C GLU A 189 6.42 -3.67 5.70
N ALA A 190 7.41 -2.79 5.88
CA ALA A 190 7.86 -1.81 4.89
C ALA A 190 8.37 -2.49 3.61
N ALA A 191 9.12 -3.59 3.74
CA ALA A 191 9.57 -4.37 2.58
C ALA A 191 8.40 -4.93 1.75
N ILE A 192 7.34 -5.41 2.39
CA ILE A 192 6.13 -5.89 1.70
C ILE A 192 5.30 -4.72 1.15
N HIS A 193 5.22 -3.61 1.87
CA HIS A 193 4.51 -2.41 1.41
C HIS A 193 5.11 -1.90 0.11
N GLU A 194 6.38 -1.50 0.10
CA GLU A 194 7.01 -0.88 -1.07
C GLU A 194 7.05 -1.82 -2.28
N SER A 195 7.36 -3.10 -2.04
CA SER A 195 7.52 -4.07 -3.11
C SER A 195 6.17 -4.61 -3.61
N GLY A 196 5.35 -5.12 -2.70
CA GLY A 196 4.10 -5.82 -3.01
C GLY A 196 2.93 -4.85 -3.12
N SER A 197 2.58 -4.19 -2.02
CA SER A 197 1.34 -3.41 -1.91
C SER A 197 1.33 -2.14 -2.75
N HIS A 198 2.48 -1.49 -2.87
CA HIS A 198 2.69 -0.29 -3.66
C HIS A 198 3.10 -0.67 -5.10
N LEU A 199 4.37 -0.98 -5.34
CA LEU A 199 4.88 -1.22 -6.70
C LEU A 199 4.16 -2.38 -7.42
N GLY A 200 4.04 -3.54 -6.77
CA GLY A 200 3.44 -4.73 -7.37
C GLY A 200 1.95 -4.56 -7.68
N PHE A 201 1.15 -4.30 -6.66
CA PHE A 201 -0.32 -4.35 -6.74
C PHE A 201 -0.96 -3.11 -7.34
N THR A 202 -0.21 -2.01 -7.50
CA THR A 202 -0.72 -0.79 -8.15
C THR A 202 -0.02 -0.55 -9.49
N HIS A 203 1.26 -0.18 -9.49
CA HIS A 203 1.99 0.16 -10.70
C HIS A 203 2.08 -0.99 -11.72
N LEU A 204 2.54 -2.18 -11.31
CA LEU A 204 2.78 -3.28 -12.25
C LEU A 204 1.48 -3.94 -12.71
N ILE A 205 0.52 -4.15 -11.80
CA ILE A 205 -0.83 -4.62 -12.18
C ILE A 205 -1.54 -3.58 -13.06
N GLY A 206 -1.43 -2.30 -12.73
CA GLY A 206 -1.97 -1.21 -13.54
C GLY A 206 -1.38 -1.23 -14.96
N GLU A 207 -0.06 -1.42 -15.09
CA GLU A 207 0.60 -1.52 -16.40
C GLU A 207 0.09 -2.72 -17.22
N ILE A 208 -0.16 -3.87 -16.59
CA ILE A 208 -0.82 -5.00 -17.25
C ILE A 208 -2.19 -4.58 -17.80
N ILE A 209 -3.01 -3.90 -17.00
CA ILE A 209 -4.35 -3.44 -17.40
C ILE A 209 -4.27 -2.44 -18.55
N VAL A 210 -3.36 -1.47 -18.51
CA VAL A 210 -3.15 -0.48 -19.58
C VAL A 210 -2.75 -1.19 -20.87
N ILE A 211 -1.72 -2.04 -20.82
CA ILE A 211 -1.24 -2.78 -22.00
C ILE A 211 -2.36 -3.66 -22.58
N ALA A 212 -3.10 -4.39 -21.74
CA ALA A 212 -4.23 -5.18 -22.19
C ALA A 212 -5.28 -4.32 -22.90
N THR A 213 -5.60 -3.15 -22.32
CA THR A 213 -6.61 -2.23 -22.85
C THR A 213 -6.21 -1.70 -24.22
N HIS A 214 -4.99 -1.21 -24.38
CA HIS A 214 -4.49 -0.71 -25.66
C HIS A 214 -4.36 -1.79 -26.73
N ARG A 215 -4.13 -3.06 -26.33
CA ARG A 215 -3.96 -4.17 -27.27
C ARG A 215 -5.27 -4.81 -27.71
N SER A 216 -6.29 -4.76 -26.88
CA SER A 216 -7.53 -5.52 -27.09
C SER A 216 -8.76 -4.66 -27.35
N LEU A 217 -8.77 -3.39 -26.93
CA LEU A 217 -9.94 -2.50 -27.08
C LEU A 217 -9.64 -1.33 -28.03
N SER A 218 -10.53 -1.07 -28.98
CA SER A 218 -10.48 0.13 -29.82
C SER A 218 -10.62 1.41 -28.97
N PRO A 219 -9.96 2.54 -29.32
CA PRO A 219 -10.20 3.82 -28.67
C PRO A 219 -11.67 4.32 -28.70
N SER A 220 -12.49 3.73 -29.59
CA SER A 220 -13.93 4.00 -29.65
C SER A 220 -14.77 3.10 -28.76
N HIS A 221 -14.19 2.02 -28.22
CA HIS A 221 -14.86 1.06 -27.34
C HIS A 221 -15.26 1.74 -26.02
N PRO A 222 -16.49 1.51 -25.51
CA PRO A 222 -16.97 2.17 -24.29
C PRO A 222 -16.11 1.87 -23.06
N ILE A 223 -15.63 0.62 -22.92
CA ILE A 223 -14.74 0.25 -21.80
C ILE A 223 -13.37 0.91 -21.92
N PHE A 224 -12.82 1.07 -23.13
CA PHE A 224 -11.59 1.83 -23.32
C PHE A 224 -11.78 3.27 -22.85
N ARG A 225 -12.84 3.94 -23.31
CA ARG A 225 -13.12 5.34 -22.97
C ARG A 225 -13.44 5.55 -21.49
N LEU A 226 -13.98 4.54 -20.83
CA LEU A 226 -14.23 4.56 -19.39
C LEU A 226 -12.93 4.45 -18.58
N LEU A 227 -11.96 3.64 -19.03
CA LEU A 227 -10.68 3.44 -18.36
C LEU A 227 -9.61 4.47 -18.71
N ALA A 228 -9.62 5.02 -19.94
CA ALA A 228 -8.58 5.90 -20.46
C ALA A 228 -8.20 7.10 -19.57
N PRO A 229 -9.14 7.79 -18.88
CA PRO A 229 -8.77 8.85 -17.93
C PRO A 229 -7.84 8.39 -16.80
N HIS A 230 -7.83 7.10 -16.47
CA HIS A 230 -7.11 6.52 -15.36
C HIS A 230 -5.71 6.00 -15.75
N PHE A 231 -5.34 6.07 -17.03
CA PHE A 231 -4.05 5.58 -17.52
C PHE A 231 -2.95 6.64 -17.56
N LEU A 232 -3.34 7.91 -17.45
CA LEU A 232 -2.45 9.06 -17.64
C LEU A 232 -1.16 8.90 -16.84
N TYR A 233 -0.04 8.84 -17.58
CA TYR A 233 1.34 8.74 -17.10
C TYR A 233 1.77 7.47 -16.40
N LEU A 234 0.92 6.44 -16.27
CA LEU A 234 1.32 5.19 -15.62
C LEU A 234 2.51 4.53 -16.32
N LEU A 235 2.43 4.34 -17.65
CA LEU A 235 3.55 3.75 -18.40
C LEU A 235 4.80 4.65 -18.33
N ALA A 236 4.59 5.97 -18.33
CA ALA A 236 5.68 6.94 -18.23
C ALA A 236 6.44 6.85 -16.91
N ILE A 237 5.71 6.77 -15.79
CA ILE A 237 6.31 6.69 -14.46
C ILE A 237 6.96 5.33 -14.25
N ASN A 238 6.33 4.23 -14.66
CA ASN A 238 6.95 2.91 -14.56
C ASN A 238 8.26 2.87 -15.37
N TYR A 239 8.22 3.31 -16.63
CA TYR A 239 9.42 3.34 -17.47
C TYR A 239 10.56 4.21 -16.90
N LYS A 240 10.24 5.41 -16.39
CA LYS A 240 11.25 6.34 -15.85
C LYS A 240 11.72 5.98 -14.44
N GLY A 241 10.83 5.44 -13.60
CA GLY A 241 11.04 5.17 -12.19
C GLY A 241 11.83 3.89 -11.92
N MET A 242 11.76 2.89 -12.81
CA MET A 242 12.45 1.61 -12.61
C MET A 242 13.96 1.75 -12.42
N THR A 243 14.65 2.53 -13.24
CA THR A 243 16.12 2.70 -13.12
C THR A 243 16.54 3.32 -11.77
N PRO A 244 16.11 4.54 -11.40
CA PRO A 244 16.50 5.15 -10.13
C PRO A 244 15.97 4.42 -8.88
N LEU A 245 15.02 3.49 -9.04
CA LEU A 245 14.53 2.65 -7.96
C LEU A 245 15.33 1.34 -7.82
N LEU A 246 15.50 0.60 -8.92
CA LEU A 246 15.93 -0.81 -8.92
C LEU A 246 17.29 -1.09 -9.56
N ALA A 247 17.90 -0.13 -10.27
CA ALA A 247 19.22 -0.40 -10.84
C ALA A 247 20.27 -0.55 -9.72
N ALA A 248 21.33 -1.32 -10.00
CA ALA A 248 22.36 -1.62 -9.02
C ALA A 248 22.96 -0.33 -8.45
N GLY A 249 22.96 -0.20 -7.12
CA GLY A 249 23.48 0.97 -6.42
C GLY A 249 22.57 2.20 -6.44
N GLU A 250 21.30 2.06 -6.82
CA GLU A 250 20.30 3.11 -6.72
C GLU A 250 19.47 2.99 -5.42
N PHE A 251 18.35 3.72 -5.32
CA PHE A 251 17.63 3.96 -4.06
C PHE A 251 17.38 2.70 -3.22
N THR A 252 16.83 1.64 -3.82
CA THR A 252 16.49 0.41 -3.07
C THR A 252 17.74 -0.26 -2.49
N ASP A 253 18.84 -0.31 -3.25
CA ASP A 253 20.08 -0.92 -2.76
C ASP A 253 20.72 -0.12 -1.63
N LEU A 254 20.59 1.22 -1.66
CA LEU A 254 21.21 2.15 -0.69
C LEU A 254 20.36 2.39 0.57
N ASN A 255 19.03 2.30 0.46
CA ASN A 255 18.11 2.77 1.50
C ASN A 255 17.09 1.72 1.97
N MET A 256 17.03 0.54 1.36
CA MET A 256 16.19 -0.57 1.82
C MET A 256 17.03 -1.81 2.14
N THR A 257 16.84 -2.44 3.31
CA THR A 257 17.61 -3.63 3.71
C THR A 257 17.53 -4.75 2.67
N ILE A 258 16.39 -4.92 2.00
CA ILE A 258 16.16 -5.95 0.98
C ILE A 258 16.95 -5.75 -0.32
N GLY A 259 17.28 -4.50 -0.66
CA GLY A 259 17.83 -4.14 -1.97
C GLY A 259 16.93 -4.53 -3.16
N ALA A 260 17.39 -4.25 -4.37
CA ALA A 260 16.65 -4.53 -5.60
C ALA A 260 16.34 -6.03 -5.78
N VAL A 261 17.26 -6.92 -5.36
CA VAL A 261 17.06 -8.38 -5.45
C VAL A 261 15.88 -8.81 -4.59
N GLY A 262 15.81 -8.35 -3.34
CA GLY A 262 14.73 -8.72 -2.43
C GLY A 262 13.40 -8.10 -2.84
N MET A 263 13.39 -6.86 -3.34
CA MET A 263 12.18 -6.23 -3.87
C MET A 263 11.60 -7.04 -5.04
N ALA A 264 12.43 -7.44 -6.01
CA ALA A 264 12.00 -8.26 -7.14
C ALA A 264 11.46 -9.63 -6.70
N ASP A 265 12.10 -10.28 -5.72
CA ASP A 265 11.65 -11.59 -5.24
C ASP A 265 10.35 -11.49 -4.40
N ILE A 266 10.15 -10.41 -3.63
CA ILE A 266 8.87 -10.13 -2.97
C ILE A 266 7.77 -9.98 -4.01
N ILE A 267 7.96 -9.14 -5.04
CA ILE A 267 6.98 -8.95 -6.12
C ILE A 267 6.61 -10.28 -6.77
N LYS A 268 7.61 -11.11 -7.07
CA LYS A 268 7.40 -12.44 -7.63
C LYS A 268 6.57 -13.33 -6.71
N ARG A 269 6.92 -13.39 -5.41
CA ARG A 269 6.20 -14.19 -4.41
C ARG A 269 4.76 -13.71 -4.23
N THR A 270 4.55 -12.41 -4.08
CA THR A 270 3.21 -11.84 -3.88
C THR A 270 2.33 -12.04 -5.11
N PHE A 271 2.84 -11.75 -6.31
CA PHE A 271 2.10 -11.95 -7.56
C PHE A 271 1.74 -13.43 -7.79
N SER A 272 2.59 -14.36 -7.33
CA SER A 272 2.32 -15.79 -7.47
C SER A 272 1.09 -16.26 -6.69
N THR A 273 0.64 -15.55 -5.66
CA THR A 273 -0.56 -15.90 -4.87
C THR A 273 -1.70 -14.90 -5.03
N TRP A 274 -1.42 -13.69 -5.52
CA TRP A 274 -2.39 -12.62 -5.71
C TRP A 274 -3.53 -13.03 -6.66
N ARG A 275 -4.74 -12.61 -6.31
CA ARG A 275 -5.96 -12.80 -7.09
C ARG A 275 -6.73 -11.50 -7.24
N PHE A 276 -7.21 -11.27 -8.45
CA PHE A 276 -7.99 -10.09 -8.80
C PHE A 276 -9.32 -10.02 -8.04
N ASP A 277 -9.99 -11.16 -7.87
CA ASP A 277 -11.28 -11.24 -7.14
C ASP A 277 -11.15 -11.23 -5.62
N VAL A 278 -9.92 -11.28 -5.07
CA VAL A 278 -9.66 -11.22 -3.63
C VAL A 278 -8.89 -9.94 -3.32
N GLU A 279 -7.57 -9.92 -3.49
CA GLU A 279 -6.75 -8.76 -3.15
C GLU A 279 -6.98 -7.55 -4.07
N GLY A 280 -7.42 -7.79 -5.32
CA GLY A 280 -7.82 -6.72 -6.24
C GLY A 280 -9.21 -6.14 -5.95
N SER A 281 -10.02 -6.79 -5.10
CA SER A 281 -11.40 -6.42 -4.82
C SER A 281 -11.60 -6.15 -3.33
N LEU A 282 -11.61 -4.85 -2.96
CA LEU A 282 -11.64 -4.41 -1.56
C LEU A 282 -12.70 -5.11 -0.68
N PRO A 283 -13.98 -5.27 -1.09
CA PRO A 283 -14.97 -5.90 -0.23
C PRO A 283 -14.65 -7.37 0.04
N THR A 284 -14.16 -8.09 -0.97
CA THR A 284 -13.77 -9.49 -0.83
C THR A 284 -12.52 -9.62 0.04
N ASP A 285 -11.50 -8.79 -0.19
CA ASP A 285 -10.29 -8.74 0.65
C ASP A 285 -10.65 -8.53 2.14
N LEU A 286 -11.45 -7.50 2.45
CA LEU A 286 -11.89 -7.21 3.82
C LEU A 286 -12.65 -8.38 4.45
N LEU A 287 -13.50 -9.06 3.67
CA LEU A 287 -14.26 -10.22 4.12
C LEU A 287 -13.34 -11.41 4.42
N VAL A 288 -12.41 -11.72 3.49
CA VAL A 288 -11.46 -12.84 3.61
C VAL A 288 -10.47 -12.61 4.76
N ARG A 289 -10.07 -11.36 5.00
CA ARG A 289 -9.25 -10.98 6.18
C ARG A 289 -10.06 -10.95 7.47
N GLY A 290 -11.39 -10.98 7.42
CA GLY A 290 -12.27 -10.96 8.58
C GLY A 290 -12.36 -9.59 9.27
N VAL A 291 -12.16 -8.51 8.53
CA VAL A 291 -12.05 -7.13 9.03
C VAL A 291 -13.11 -6.18 8.44
N SER A 292 -14.09 -6.73 7.70
CA SER A 292 -15.17 -5.97 7.06
C SER A 292 -16.16 -5.34 8.04
N ASP A 293 -16.27 -5.86 9.26
CA ASP A 293 -17.21 -5.39 10.28
C ASP A 293 -16.58 -4.28 11.17
N PRO A 294 -17.11 -3.05 11.16
CA PRO A 294 -16.62 -1.95 12.00
C PRO A 294 -16.72 -2.20 13.51
N GLU A 295 -17.63 -3.05 13.97
CA GLU A 295 -17.75 -3.38 15.39
C GLU A 295 -16.67 -4.39 15.84
N VAL A 296 -16.19 -5.22 14.90
CA VAL A 296 -15.10 -6.17 15.14
C VAL A 296 -13.74 -5.47 15.10
N LEU A 297 -13.50 -4.64 14.08
CA LEU A 297 -12.29 -3.83 13.97
C LEU A 297 -12.65 -2.33 13.82
N PRO A 298 -12.77 -1.61 14.95
CA PRO A 298 -13.05 -0.18 14.97
C PRO A 298 -11.84 0.65 14.52
N ASN A 299 -12.05 1.94 14.26
CA ASN A 299 -11.01 2.91 13.87
C ASN A 299 -10.25 2.54 12.57
N TYR A 300 -10.84 1.70 11.72
CA TYR A 300 -10.23 1.29 10.46
C TYR A 300 -10.61 2.26 9.32
N HIS A 301 -10.04 3.47 9.39
CA HIS A 301 -10.43 4.57 8.50
C HIS A 301 -10.24 4.25 7.01
N TYR A 302 -9.19 3.50 6.66
CA TYR A 302 -8.99 2.99 5.29
C TYR A 302 -10.21 2.23 4.78
N ARG A 303 -10.71 1.23 5.53
CA ARG A 303 -11.90 0.46 5.16
C ARG A 303 -13.10 1.38 4.93
N ASP A 304 -13.37 2.23 5.92
CA ASP A 304 -14.61 3.01 5.97
C ASP A 304 -14.68 4.06 4.87
N ASP A 305 -13.54 4.61 4.45
CA ASP A 305 -13.47 5.64 3.39
C ASP A 305 -13.28 4.98 2.01
N ALA A 306 -12.48 3.92 1.89
CA ALA A 306 -12.25 3.22 0.63
C ALA A 306 -13.49 2.50 0.11
N LEU A 307 -14.34 1.93 0.98
CA LEU A 307 -15.60 1.29 0.57
C LEU A 307 -16.56 2.30 -0.07
N LEU A 308 -16.64 3.52 0.47
CA LEU A 308 -17.48 4.59 -0.11
C LEU A 308 -17.00 4.96 -1.53
N LEU A 309 -15.69 5.13 -1.70
CA LEU A 309 -15.11 5.43 -3.01
C LEU A 309 -15.37 4.30 -4.01
N ARG A 310 -15.14 3.05 -3.60
CA ARG A 310 -15.36 1.90 -4.47
C ARG A 310 -16.82 1.76 -4.88
N GLU A 311 -17.77 1.96 -3.96
CA GLU A 311 -19.21 1.93 -4.26
C GLU A 311 -19.59 3.03 -5.26
N ALA A 312 -19.09 4.26 -5.08
CA ALA A 312 -19.32 5.34 -6.04
C ALA A 312 -18.74 5.03 -7.44
N ILE A 313 -17.56 4.42 -7.50
CA ILE A 313 -16.97 3.95 -8.77
C ILE A 313 -17.86 2.86 -9.38
N TYR A 314 -18.32 1.90 -8.57
CA TYR A 314 -19.19 0.81 -9.01
C TYR A 314 -20.47 1.33 -9.66
N ASP A 315 -21.18 2.25 -8.99
CA ASP A 315 -22.42 2.82 -9.52
C ASP A 315 -22.19 3.61 -10.82
N TYR A 316 -21.08 4.34 -10.91
CA TYR A 316 -20.69 5.05 -12.12
C TYR A 316 -20.43 4.07 -13.28
N VAL A 317 -19.62 3.06 -13.05
CA VAL A 317 -19.29 2.02 -14.04
C VAL A 317 -20.56 1.28 -14.45
N LYS A 318 -21.41 0.92 -13.49
CA LYS A 318 -22.66 0.20 -13.72
C LYS A 318 -23.59 0.96 -14.67
N GLU A 319 -23.76 2.27 -14.46
CA GLU A 319 -24.62 3.08 -15.34
C GLU A 319 -24.10 3.13 -16.79
N VAL A 320 -22.77 3.09 -16.98
CA VAL A 320 -22.15 3.01 -18.31
C VAL A 320 -22.30 1.62 -18.92
N VAL A 321 -22.01 0.57 -18.15
CA VAL A 321 -22.01 -0.82 -18.60
C VAL A 321 -23.44 -1.29 -18.93
N ASP A 322 -24.40 -1.05 -18.04
CA ASP A 322 -25.81 -1.42 -18.26
C ASP A 322 -26.42 -0.71 -19.47
N HIS A 323 -25.99 0.53 -19.74
CA HIS A 323 -26.44 1.26 -20.93
C HIS A 323 -25.92 0.63 -22.22
N HIS A 324 -24.66 0.17 -22.24
CA HIS A 324 -24.07 -0.40 -23.44
C HIS A 324 -24.48 -1.87 -23.66
N TYR A 325 -24.34 -2.68 -22.62
CA TYR A 325 -24.61 -4.13 -22.59
C TYR A 325 -26.00 -4.43 -22.03
N ASP A 326 -27.03 -3.80 -22.61
CA ASP A 326 -28.44 -3.94 -22.25
C ASP A 326 -29.01 -5.36 -22.45
N VAL A 327 -28.35 -6.20 -23.25
CA VAL A 327 -28.73 -7.61 -23.48
C VAL A 327 -27.50 -8.52 -23.49
N PRO A 328 -27.60 -9.78 -23.00
CA PRO A 328 -26.46 -10.70 -22.94
C PRO A 328 -25.79 -10.97 -24.29
N GLY A 329 -26.55 -10.92 -25.39
CA GLY A 329 -26.03 -11.14 -26.74
C GLY A 329 -24.95 -10.14 -27.15
N LYS A 330 -24.96 -8.91 -26.64
CA LYS A 330 -23.91 -7.92 -26.90
C LYS A 330 -22.59 -8.32 -26.27
N ILE A 331 -22.61 -8.85 -25.05
CA ILE A 331 -21.39 -9.30 -24.33
C ILE A 331 -20.76 -10.50 -25.04
N ALA A 332 -21.59 -11.46 -25.48
CA ALA A 332 -21.11 -12.65 -26.18
C ALA A 332 -20.51 -12.33 -27.56
N ALA A 333 -21.06 -11.33 -28.25
CA ALA A 333 -20.60 -10.91 -29.57
C ALA A 333 -19.41 -9.93 -29.55
N ASP A 334 -19.05 -9.38 -28.38
CA ASP A 334 -17.98 -8.40 -28.25
C ASP A 334 -16.61 -9.07 -28.15
N HIS A 335 -16.00 -9.34 -29.30
CA HIS A 335 -14.69 -9.99 -29.37
C HIS A 335 -13.55 -9.15 -28.78
N GLU A 336 -13.65 -7.82 -28.79
CA GLU A 336 -12.65 -6.92 -28.19
C GLU A 336 -12.68 -7.06 -26.66
N LEU A 337 -13.87 -6.97 -26.06
CA LEU A 337 -14.07 -7.17 -24.63
C LEU A 337 -13.60 -8.55 -24.17
N GLN A 338 -13.95 -9.61 -24.91
CA GLN A 338 -13.55 -10.98 -24.55
C GLN A 338 -12.03 -11.18 -24.68
N GLU A 339 -11.39 -10.59 -25.69
CA GLU A 339 -9.94 -10.63 -25.82
C GLU A 339 -9.25 -9.81 -24.73
N TRP A 340 -9.83 -8.71 -24.28
CA TRP A 340 -9.30 -7.89 -23.19
C TRP A 340 -9.20 -8.66 -21.88
N ILE A 341 -10.30 -9.26 -21.42
CA ILE A 341 -10.30 -10.05 -20.18
C ILE A 341 -9.42 -11.30 -20.31
N ARG A 342 -9.36 -11.89 -21.51
CA ARG A 342 -8.48 -13.02 -21.79
C ARG A 342 -7.00 -12.65 -21.64
N PHE A 343 -6.61 -11.53 -22.24
CA PHE A 343 -5.24 -11.02 -22.19
C PHE A 343 -4.80 -10.74 -20.75
N MET A 344 -5.71 -10.26 -19.91
CA MET A 344 -5.43 -9.99 -18.51
C MET A 344 -5.20 -11.25 -17.66
N GLY A 345 -5.99 -12.33 -17.84
CA GLY A 345 -6.05 -13.40 -16.83
C GLY A 345 -5.95 -14.85 -17.27
N THR A 346 -5.95 -15.16 -18.57
CA THR A 346 -5.84 -16.56 -19.01
C THR A 346 -4.40 -17.05 -19.08
N LYS A 347 -4.21 -18.36 -19.18
CA LYS A 347 -2.90 -18.95 -19.50
C LYS A 347 -2.49 -18.60 -20.94
N PRO A 348 -1.17 -18.53 -21.23
CA PRO A 348 -0.66 -18.42 -22.59
C PRO A 348 -1.25 -19.52 -23.47
N LYS A 349 -1.73 -19.16 -24.66
CA LYS A 349 -2.20 -20.09 -25.69
C LYS A 349 -1.05 -20.88 -26.32
N PHE A 350 0.15 -20.31 -26.31
CA PHE A 350 1.36 -20.91 -26.84
C PHE A 350 2.58 -20.41 -26.06
N GLU A 351 3.68 -21.15 -26.15
CA GLU A 351 4.94 -20.79 -25.52
C GLU A 351 5.46 -19.44 -26.05
N GLY A 352 5.77 -18.52 -25.15
CA GLY A 352 6.25 -17.17 -25.50
C GLY A 352 5.15 -16.12 -25.71
N GLU A 353 3.86 -16.46 -25.60
CA GLU A 353 2.81 -15.42 -25.55
C GLU A 353 2.96 -14.57 -24.28
N VAL A 354 3.11 -13.26 -24.45
CA VAL A 354 3.19 -12.30 -23.33
C VAL A 354 1.78 -11.83 -22.99
N ILE A 355 1.30 -12.22 -21.82
CA ILE A 355 -0.01 -11.85 -21.26
C ILE A 355 0.12 -11.60 -19.75
N GLY A 356 -0.89 -10.97 -19.15
CA GLY A 356 -0.86 -10.60 -17.73
C GLY A 356 -0.87 -11.80 -16.78
N TYR A 357 -1.67 -12.82 -17.09
CA TYR A 357 -1.88 -14.01 -16.25
C TYR A 357 -2.29 -13.69 -14.81
N MET A 358 -3.15 -12.68 -14.62
CA MET A 358 -3.77 -12.37 -13.33
C MET A 358 -4.81 -13.44 -12.96
N LYS A 359 -4.67 -14.03 -11.78
CA LYS A 359 -5.62 -15.03 -11.26
C LYS A 359 -6.92 -14.35 -10.84
N GLY A 360 -8.02 -15.10 -10.83
CA GLY A 360 -9.29 -14.64 -10.25
C GLY A 360 -10.14 -13.77 -11.18
N LEU A 361 -9.82 -13.67 -12.47
CA LEU A 361 -10.74 -13.04 -13.43
C LEU A 361 -11.94 -13.95 -13.74
N PRO A 362 -13.13 -13.39 -14.04
CA PRO A 362 -14.36 -14.17 -14.23
C PRO A 362 -14.24 -15.26 -15.31
N ASN A 363 -14.82 -16.41 -15.03
CA ASN A 363 -14.93 -17.57 -15.92
C ASN A 363 -13.63 -17.93 -16.67
N ASP A 364 -12.49 -17.88 -16.00
CA ASP A 364 -11.17 -18.08 -16.60
C ASP A 364 -10.93 -17.20 -17.82
N GLY A 365 -11.20 -15.89 -17.67
CA GLY A 365 -10.95 -14.89 -18.71
C GLY A 365 -12.06 -14.79 -19.75
N HIS A 366 -13.32 -14.84 -19.32
CA HIS A 366 -14.48 -14.68 -20.20
C HIS A 366 -15.65 -14.00 -19.48
N PHE A 367 -16.19 -12.93 -20.06
CA PHE A 367 -17.36 -12.24 -19.51
C PHE A 367 -18.65 -12.86 -20.02
N LYS A 368 -19.60 -13.10 -19.11
CA LYS A 368 -20.95 -13.60 -19.40
C LYS A 368 -22.04 -12.60 -19.02
N THR A 369 -21.77 -11.72 -18.04
CA THR A 369 -22.77 -10.80 -17.49
C THR A 369 -22.24 -9.37 -17.38
N ALA A 370 -23.16 -8.40 -17.42
CA ALA A 370 -22.85 -7.00 -17.22
C ALA A 370 -22.29 -6.72 -15.81
N GLU A 371 -22.70 -7.50 -14.82
CA GLU A 371 -22.19 -7.40 -13.44
C GLU A 371 -20.71 -7.80 -13.33
N GLU A 372 -20.28 -8.83 -14.03
CA GLU A 372 -18.86 -9.22 -14.09
C GLU A 372 -18.01 -8.11 -14.71
N ILE A 373 -18.47 -7.51 -15.83
CA ILE A 373 -17.79 -6.38 -16.49
C ILE A 373 -17.71 -5.19 -15.52
N THR A 374 -18.85 -4.87 -14.88
CA THR A 374 -18.96 -3.77 -13.93
C THR A 374 -17.96 -3.95 -12.79
N THR A 375 -17.90 -5.13 -12.20
CA THR A 375 -17.01 -5.44 -11.08
C THR A 375 -15.54 -5.33 -11.48
N VAL A 376 -15.14 -5.97 -12.59
CA VAL A 376 -13.73 -5.92 -13.04
C VAL A 376 -13.31 -4.49 -13.36
N VAL A 377 -14.12 -3.73 -14.10
CA VAL A 377 -13.78 -2.35 -14.46
C VAL A 377 -13.75 -1.44 -13.23
N THR A 378 -14.65 -1.66 -12.26
CA THR A 378 -14.63 -0.95 -10.97
C THR A 378 -13.32 -1.17 -10.23
N ASP A 379 -12.91 -2.44 -10.10
CA ASP A 379 -11.70 -2.80 -9.36
C ASP A 379 -10.44 -2.31 -10.10
N CYS A 380 -10.42 -2.28 -11.44
CA CYS A 380 -9.38 -1.60 -12.21
C CYS A 380 -9.28 -0.10 -11.87
N ILE A 381 -10.40 0.64 -11.93
CA ILE A 381 -10.43 2.08 -11.62
C ILE A 381 -10.02 2.33 -10.17
N PHE A 382 -10.45 1.48 -9.24
CA PHE A 382 -10.08 1.55 -7.84
C PHE A 382 -8.57 1.37 -7.63
N ILE A 383 -7.93 0.44 -8.36
CA ILE A 383 -6.47 0.24 -8.34
C ILE A 383 -5.72 1.50 -8.76
N PHE A 384 -6.12 2.12 -9.88
CA PHE A 384 -5.47 3.34 -10.40
C PHE A 384 -5.63 4.57 -9.50
N SER A 385 -6.68 4.59 -8.67
CA SER A 385 -7.06 5.75 -7.89
C SER A 385 -6.88 5.50 -6.39
N ALA A 386 -7.91 5.00 -5.72
CA ALA A 386 -7.98 4.90 -4.27
C ALA A 386 -6.96 3.90 -3.67
N ALA A 387 -6.72 2.75 -4.31
CA ALA A 387 -5.75 1.78 -3.79
C ALA A 387 -4.33 2.36 -3.81
N HIS A 388 -3.92 2.92 -4.96
CA HIS A 388 -2.66 3.64 -5.09
C HIS A 388 -2.57 4.81 -4.10
N ALA A 389 -3.62 5.62 -3.99
CA ALA A 389 -3.63 6.77 -3.07
C ALA A 389 -3.39 6.37 -1.61
N ALA A 390 -4.04 5.29 -1.15
CA ALA A 390 -3.86 4.76 0.20
C ALA A 390 -2.46 4.18 0.43
N ALA A 391 -1.85 3.57 -0.58
CA ALA A 391 -0.51 3.01 -0.49
C ALA A 391 0.61 4.07 -0.62
N ASN A 392 0.37 5.17 -1.35
CA ASN A 392 1.42 6.09 -1.77
C ASN A 392 1.45 7.42 -0.98
N PHE A 393 0.33 8.14 -0.81
CA PHE A 393 0.39 9.53 -0.31
C PHE A 393 0.63 9.67 1.20
N GLY A 394 0.44 8.58 1.95
CA GLY A 394 0.80 8.50 3.36
C GLY A 394 2.29 8.22 3.61
N GLN A 395 3.10 7.96 2.58
CA GLN A 395 4.49 7.53 2.75
C GLN A 395 5.35 8.53 3.52
N TYR A 396 5.29 9.83 3.19
CA TYR A 396 6.06 10.82 3.95
C TYR A 396 5.63 10.89 5.42
N ASN A 397 4.34 10.64 5.72
CA ASN A 397 3.88 10.63 7.10
C ASN A 397 4.43 9.43 7.90
N ASN A 398 4.65 8.28 7.25
CA ASN A 398 5.09 7.05 7.92
C ASN A 398 6.61 6.87 7.86
N TYR A 399 7.21 7.02 6.67
CA TYR A 399 8.63 6.84 6.41
C TYR A 399 9.46 8.10 6.59
N GLY A 400 8.82 9.28 6.59
CA GLY A 400 9.52 10.56 6.75
C GLY A 400 10.22 10.70 8.10
N PHE A 401 9.82 9.92 9.11
CA PHE A 401 10.57 9.71 10.34
C PHE A 401 11.00 8.24 10.41
N PRO A 402 12.18 7.87 9.87
CA PRO A 402 12.57 6.47 9.71
C PRO A 402 12.48 5.57 10.95
N PRO A 403 12.71 6.03 12.20
CA PRO A 403 12.53 5.17 13.36
C PRO A 403 11.10 4.64 13.55
N ALA A 404 10.08 5.39 13.09
CA ALA A 404 8.69 4.96 13.19
C ALA A 404 8.36 3.81 12.23
N TYR A 405 8.97 3.82 11.04
CA TYR A 405 8.69 2.85 9.98
C TYR A 405 9.96 2.67 9.13
N PRO A 406 10.95 1.89 9.61
CA PRO A 406 12.28 1.87 9.00
C PRO A 406 12.29 1.07 7.69
N LEU A 407 12.95 1.61 6.67
CA LEU A 407 13.33 0.88 5.45
C LEU A 407 14.69 0.17 5.60
N TRP A 408 15.50 0.64 6.56
CA TRP A 408 16.85 0.17 6.82
C TRP A 408 17.12 0.09 8.32
N MET A 409 17.86 -0.95 8.73
CA MET A 409 18.44 -1.10 10.07
C MET A 409 19.91 -1.56 9.92
N ASN A 410 20.82 -0.97 10.69
CA ASN A 410 22.28 -1.21 10.59
C ASN A 410 22.76 -2.49 11.30
N GLY A 411 22.05 -2.95 12.33
CA GLY A 411 22.43 -4.14 13.07
C GLY A 411 21.51 -5.33 12.80
N SER A 412 21.47 -6.25 13.77
CA SER A 412 20.65 -7.48 13.69
C SER A 412 19.45 -7.42 14.63
N PRO A 413 18.35 -8.14 14.29
CA PRO A 413 17.22 -8.32 15.19
C PRO A 413 17.67 -8.80 16.58
N PRO A 414 17.06 -8.30 17.67
CA PRO A 414 17.36 -8.79 19.01
C PRO A 414 17.09 -10.30 19.10
N GLN A 415 18.03 -11.04 19.69
CA GLN A 415 17.99 -12.50 19.82
C GLN A 415 17.54 -12.96 21.21
N ASP A 416 17.48 -12.05 22.18
CA ASP A 416 17.02 -12.30 23.53
C ASP A 416 16.32 -11.05 24.09
N LYS A 417 15.90 -11.13 25.35
CA LYS A 417 15.15 -10.07 26.04
C LYS A 417 16.04 -9.17 26.92
N THR A 418 17.35 -9.13 26.66
CA THR A 418 18.27 -8.31 27.44
C THR A 418 17.85 -6.83 27.34
N PRO A 419 17.80 -6.09 28.47
CA PRO A 419 17.49 -4.67 28.44
C PRO A 419 18.46 -3.89 27.56
N LEU A 420 17.91 -3.18 26.56
CA LEU A 420 18.65 -2.25 25.71
C LEU A 420 18.54 -0.82 26.25
N THR A 421 19.39 0.05 25.73
CA THR A 421 19.45 1.48 26.00
C THR A 421 19.08 2.29 24.77
N GLU A 422 18.91 3.60 24.93
CA GLU A 422 18.70 4.51 23.80
C GLU A 422 19.86 4.46 22.79
N ALA A 423 21.10 4.34 23.27
CA ALA A 423 22.28 4.28 22.42
C ALA A 423 22.25 3.04 21.51
N ASP A 424 21.77 1.91 22.01
CA ASP A 424 21.60 0.68 21.23
C ASP A 424 20.58 0.88 20.11
N ILE A 425 19.51 1.65 20.34
CA ILE A 425 18.54 1.99 19.29
C ILE A 425 19.17 2.89 18.23
N ILE A 426 19.90 3.91 18.64
CA ILE A 426 20.54 4.86 17.70
C ILE A 426 21.56 4.17 16.81
N GLU A 427 22.32 3.21 17.33
CA GLU A 427 23.27 2.41 16.55
C GLU A 427 22.58 1.57 15.46
N GLN A 428 21.34 1.14 15.72
CA GLN A 428 20.54 0.33 14.82
C GLN A 428 19.85 1.16 13.71
N LEU A 429 19.57 2.44 13.96
CA LEU A 429 18.86 3.32 13.03
C LEU A 429 19.73 3.75 11.84
N PRO A 430 19.11 4.11 10.68
CA PRO A 430 19.86 4.61 9.54
C PRO A 430 20.66 5.86 9.90
N ASN A 431 21.83 6.00 9.28
CA ASN A 431 22.64 7.19 9.49
C ASN A 431 21.96 8.43 8.90
N LYS A 432 22.51 9.61 9.17
CA LYS A 432 21.92 10.88 8.73
C LYS A 432 21.74 10.98 7.21
N GLU A 433 22.73 10.55 6.43
CA GLU A 433 22.67 10.64 4.97
C GLU A 433 21.52 9.78 4.43
N GLN A 434 21.45 8.52 4.86
CA GLN A 434 20.35 7.62 4.52
C GLN A 434 18.99 8.15 5.00
N THR A 435 18.92 8.71 6.21
CA THR A 435 17.69 9.32 6.75
C THR A 435 17.17 10.42 5.84
N LEU A 436 18.05 11.34 5.41
CA LEU A 436 17.67 12.45 4.56
C LEU A 436 17.34 12.00 3.12
N ASP A 437 18.00 10.97 2.60
CA ASP A 437 17.67 10.35 1.31
C ASP A 437 16.27 9.71 1.35
N ILE A 438 15.95 8.95 2.40
CA ILE A 438 14.61 8.40 2.64
C ILE A 438 13.57 9.53 2.71
N MET A 439 13.83 10.57 3.51
CA MET A 439 12.92 11.72 3.62
C MET A 439 12.67 12.39 2.26
N ALA A 440 13.71 12.65 1.49
CA ALA A 440 13.61 13.28 0.17
C ALA A 440 12.82 12.42 -0.82
N PHE A 441 13.10 11.11 -0.85
CA PHE A 441 12.44 10.19 -1.76
C PHE A 441 10.96 10.01 -1.40
N MET A 442 10.65 9.78 -0.12
CA MET A 442 9.28 9.61 0.36
C MET A 442 8.44 10.88 0.20
N LYS A 443 9.07 12.06 0.32
CA LYS A 443 8.42 13.34 0.02
C LYS A 443 8.08 13.48 -1.45
N LEU A 444 8.98 13.04 -2.34
CA LEU A 444 8.76 13.05 -3.79
C LEU A 444 7.61 12.11 -4.18
N LEU A 445 7.63 10.86 -3.70
CA LEU A 445 6.58 9.88 -3.98
C LEU A 445 5.21 10.33 -3.46
N SER A 446 5.15 11.02 -2.33
CA SER A 446 3.91 11.52 -1.74
C SER A 446 3.30 12.74 -2.46
N THR A 447 3.82 13.14 -3.63
CA THR A 447 3.25 14.23 -4.44
C THR A 447 2.07 13.78 -5.28
N ARG A 448 1.32 14.71 -5.89
CA ARG A 448 0.15 14.40 -6.73
C ARG A 448 0.36 15.00 -8.10
N GLY A 449 0.28 14.18 -9.15
CA GLY A 449 0.58 14.58 -10.53
C GLY A 449 -0.63 14.66 -11.47
N SER A 450 -1.80 14.18 -11.04
CA SER A 450 -3.06 14.32 -11.79
C SER A 450 -4.15 14.96 -10.94
N LYS A 451 -5.22 15.38 -11.60
CA LYS A 451 -6.40 15.96 -10.99
C LYS A 451 -7.13 14.95 -10.10
N PRO A 452 -7.95 15.43 -9.16
CA PRO A 452 -8.74 14.57 -8.30
C PRO A 452 -9.71 13.67 -9.07
N LEU A 453 -10.08 12.55 -8.43
CA LEU A 453 -10.94 11.52 -8.98
C LEU A 453 -12.24 12.12 -9.53
N GLY A 454 -12.56 11.77 -10.78
CA GLY A 454 -13.74 12.25 -11.48
C GLY A 454 -13.58 13.63 -12.16
N ASP A 455 -12.55 14.43 -11.84
CA ASP A 455 -12.16 15.59 -12.64
C ASP A 455 -11.12 15.19 -13.69
N PHE A 456 -11.59 14.62 -14.80
CA PHE A 456 -10.71 14.11 -15.85
C PHE A 456 -10.01 15.23 -16.62
N GLU A 457 -8.72 15.04 -16.89
CA GLU A 457 -7.87 15.88 -17.75
C GLU A 457 -8.41 15.91 -19.18
N VAL A 458 -8.84 14.73 -19.65
CA VAL A 458 -9.41 14.53 -20.98
C VAL A 458 -10.72 13.78 -20.87
N GLN A 459 -11.75 14.32 -21.53
CA GLN A 459 -13.07 13.69 -21.58
C GLN A 459 -13.14 12.71 -22.75
N TYR A 460 -13.11 11.40 -22.47
CA TYR A 460 -13.22 10.35 -23.50
C TYR A 460 -14.66 9.88 -23.75
N MET A 461 -15.53 9.97 -22.75
CA MET A 461 -16.94 9.56 -22.85
C MET A 461 -17.83 10.74 -23.26
N HIS A 462 -18.57 10.61 -24.37
CA HIS A 462 -19.44 11.64 -24.92
C HIS A 462 -20.88 11.13 -25.12
N GLY A 463 -21.87 11.99 -24.88
CA GLY A 463 -23.29 11.67 -25.01
C GLY A 463 -24.05 11.89 -23.71
N ALA A 464 -25.36 12.11 -23.81
CA ALA A 464 -26.19 12.53 -22.68
C ALA A 464 -26.18 11.52 -21.52
N THR A 465 -26.24 10.21 -21.82
CA THR A 465 -26.22 9.16 -20.80
C THR A 465 -24.92 9.16 -20.00
N TYR A 466 -23.77 9.18 -20.68
CA TYR A 466 -22.47 9.12 -19.99
C TYR A 466 -22.14 10.41 -19.24
N GLN A 467 -22.54 11.56 -19.77
CA GLN A 467 -22.42 12.84 -19.06
C GLN A 467 -23.30 12.87 -17.81
N LYS A 468 -24.49 12.27 -17.86
CA LYS A 468 -25.36 12.11 -16.69
C LYS A 468 -24.73 11.19 -15.64
N ALA A 469 -24.17 10.06 -16.04
CA ALA A 469 -23.46 9.13 -15.14
C ALA A 469 -22.28 9.84 -14.45
N LEU A 470 -21.43 10.54 -15.21
CA LEU A 470 -20.30 11.29 -14.66
C LEU A 470 -20.74 12.43 -13.72
N LYS A 471 -21.84 13.12 -14.04
CA LYS A 471 -22.39 14.15 -13.15
C LYS A 471 -22.85 13.57 -11.82
N LYS A 472 -23.50 12.40 -11.82
CA LYS A 472 -23.88 11.70 -10.59
C LYS A 472 -22.65 11.25 -9.82
N PHE A 473 -21.66 10.67 -10.49
CA PHE A 473 -20.41 10.25 -9.86
C PHE A 473 -19.72 11.41 -9.14
N ARG A 474 -19.58 12.57 -9.80
CA ARG A 474 -19.00 13.78 -9.18
C ARG A 474 -19.81 14.29 -7.99
N ALA A 475 -21.14 14.25 -8.07
CA ALA A 475 -22.00 14.63 -6.96
C ALA A 475 -21.82 13.69 -5.76
N GLU A 476 -21.68 12.39 -6.04
CA GLU A 476 -21.45 11.37 -5.02
C GLU A 476 -20.07 11.50 -4.37
N LEU A 477 -19.01 11.74 -5.16
CA LEU A 477 -17.68 12.06 -4.62
C LEU A 477 -17.70 13.31 -3.73
N LYS A 478 -18.48 14.34 -4.09
CA LYS A 478 -18.65 15.50 -3.20
C LYS A 478 -19.29 15.09 -1.88
N ARG A 479 -20.36 14.29 -1.92
CA ARG A 479 -21.06 13.79 -0.72
C ARG A 479 -20.12 12.95 0.17
N ILE A 480 -19.28 12.11 -0.44
CA ILE A 480 -18.26 11.32 0.26
C ILE A 480 -17.23 12.24 0.92
N GLY A 481 -16.78 13.30 0.24
CA GLY A 481 -15.91 14.31 0.83
C GLY A 481 -16.52 14.94 2.08
N ASP A 482 -17.79 15.36 1.99
CA ASP A 482 -18.52 15.93 3.14
C ASP A 482 -18.64 14.91 4.31
N ILE A 483 -18.78 13.61 4.03
CA ILE A 483 -18.76 12.54 5.06
C ILE A 483 -17.38 12.42 5.72
N ILE A 484 -16.31 12.38 4.92
CA ILE A 484 -14.94 12.21 5.41
C ILE A 484 -14.51 13.44 6.22
N ASP A 485 -14.86 14.65 5.79
CA ASP A 485 -14.63 15.89 6.55
C ASP A 485 -15.27 15.79 7.93
N LYS A 486 -16.55 15.40 8.01
CA LYS A 486 -17.26 15.21 9.28
C LYS A 486 -16.63 14.12 10.16
N ARG A 487 -16.17 13.00 9.58
CA ARG A 487 -15.46 11.96 10.33
C ARG A 487 -14.14 12.50 10.90
N ASN A 488 -13.39 13.25 10.10
CA ASN A 488 -12.09 13.84 10.47
C ASN A 488 -12.20 14.96 11.52
N GLU A 489 -13.39 15.48 11.82
CA GLU A 489 -13.62 16.37 12.98
C GLU A 489 -13.53 15.62 14.31
N THR A 490 -13.84 14.32 14.34
CA THR A 490 -13.90 13.49 15.55
C THR A 490 -12.82 12.42 15.65
N ARG A 491 -12.14 12.10 14.54
CA ARG A 491 -11.01 11.18 14.54
C ARG A 491 -9.84 11.79 15.31
N GLU A 492 -9.16 10.97 16.09
CA GLU A 492 -7.95 11.38 16.82
C GLU A 492 -6.85 11.85 15.87
N GLU A 493 -6.69 11.14 14.74
CA GLU A 493 -5.86 11.55 13.63
C GLU A 493 -6.68 11.60 12.34
N LYS A 494 -6.49 12.67 11.57
CA LYS A 494 -7.18 12.84 10.28
C LYS A 494 -6.63 11.84 9.27
N TYR A 495 -7.53 11.10 8.63
CA TYR A 495 -7.19 10.26 7.49
C TYR A 495 -7.53 11.01 6.22
N LEU A 496 -6.51 11.51 5.52
CA LEU A 496 -6.67 12.47 4.42
C LEU A 496 -6.51 11.82 3.04
N TRP A 497 -5.81 10.68 2.96
CA TRP A 497 -5.32 10.10 1.70
C TRP A 497 -6.45 9.63 0.77
N LEU A 498 -7.63 9.32 1.33
CA LEU A 498 -8.82 8.90 0.60
C LEU A 498 -9.93 9.96 0.55
N HIS A 499 -9.65 11.19 0.98
CA HIS A 499 -10.57 12.28 0.67
C HIS A 499 -10.62 12.45 -0.86
N PRO A 500 -11.79 12.52 -1.52
CA PRO A 500 -11.90 12.56 -2.99
C PRO A 500 -11.09 13.65 -3.69
N ARG A 501 -10.78 14.76 -3.00
CA ARG A 501 -9.89 15.83 -3.52
C ARG A 501 -8.41 15.45 -3.54
N GLU A 502 -8.01 14.45 -2.76
CA GLU A 502 -6.63 14.00 -2.60
C GLU A 502 -6.32 12.72 -3.38
N VAL A 503 -7.35 12.03 -3.88
CA VAL A 503 -7.24 10.80 -4.69
C VAL A 503 -7.17 11.19 -6.16
N PRO A 504 -6.07 10.94 -6.88
CA PRO A 504 -5.98 11.27 -8.30
C PRO A 504 -6.72 10.26 -9.19
N ASN A 505 -6.93 10.62 -10.46
CA ASN A 505 -7.51 9.70 -11.44
C ASN A 505 -6.57 8.55 -11.81
N SER A 506 -5.26 8.79 -11.79
CA SER A 506 -4.24 7.86 -12.30
C SER A 506 -2.99 7.82 -11.42
N ILE A 507 -2.17 6.80 -11.67
CA ILE A 507 -0.86 6.63 -11.06
C ILE A 507 0.17 7.44 -11.86
N THR A 508 0.64 8.55 -11.31
CA THR A 508 1.56 9.50 -11.99
C THR A 508 2.92 9.62 -11.34
N ILE A 509 3.07 9.12 -10.12
CA ILE A 509 4.28 9.20 -9.31
C ILE A 509 4.40 7.94 -8.48
#